data_AF-A0A7K3ASZ3-F1
#
_entry.id   AF-A0A7K3ASZ3-F1
#
_cell.length_a   1.000
_cell.length_b   1.000
_cell.length_c   1.000
_cell.angle_alpha   90.00
_cell.angle_beta   90.00
_cell.angle_gamma   90.00
#
_symmetry.space_group_name_H-M   'P 1'
#
loop_
_entity.id
_entity.type
_entity.pdbx_description
1 polymer ?
#
loop_
_entity_poly.entity_id
_entity_poly.type
_entity_poly.pdbx_seq_one_letter_code
_entity_poly.pdbx_strand_id
1 'polypeptide(L)'
;MLARVAPFHTNVLVVGPTRTADDRAFLQGYAVDVAEETGTVATYALHNDYSVTDFDALYVVGTATTLRDASGLVLVAEALAAGMEVYDSAHPQEAGYCVCGLGQNVQPLRDERGDIQCFECSGLTMGCAHCGESADVEELEIVKKGSTFSPVHSTCITEARREHPRAKIVTA
;
A
#
# COMPACT_ATOMS: atom_id res chain seq x y z
N MET A 1 -14.04 18.13 -15.89
CA MET A 1 -14.84 17.64 -14.74
C MET A 1 -13.82 16.84 -13.95
N LEU A 2 -13.31 17.34 -12.82
CA LEU A 2 -12.27 16.64 -12.08
C LEU A 2 -12.77 15.22 -11.81
N ALA A 3 -12.07 14.21 -12.35
CA ALA A 3 -12.29 12.83 -11.96
C ALA A 3 -12.30 12.83 -10.42
N ARG A 4 -13.35 12.22 -9.83
CA ARG A 4 -13.46 12.08 -8.38
C ARG A 4 -12.12 11.54 -7.89
N VAL A 5 -11.38 12.39 -7.17
CA VAL A 5 -10.20 11.98 -6.42
C VAL A 5 -10.70 10.89 -5.49
N ALA A 6 -10.28 9.64 -5.72
CA ALA A 6 -10.63 8.53 -4.85
C ALA A 6 -10.25 8.90 -3.41
N PRO A 7 -11.04 8.50 -2.40
CA PRO A 7 -10.74 8.86 -1.02
C PRO A 7 -9.31 8.43 -0.70
N PHE A 8 -8.52 9.38 -0.18
CA PHE A 8 -7.16 9.14 0.28
C PHE A 8 -7.24 8.18 1.48
N HIS A 9 -6.74 6.96 1.30
CA HIS A 9 -6.65 5.97 2.37
C HIS A 9 -5.42 6.28 3.23
N THR A 10 -5.54 6.20 4.55
CA THR A 10 -4.41 6.44 5.46
C THR A 10 -3.78 5.14 5.93
N ASN A 11 -4.60 4.11 6.10
CA ASN A 11 -4.19 2.79 6.58
C ASN A 11 -4.93 1.70 5.81
N VAL A 12 -4.19 0.79 5.16
CA VAL A 12 -4.75 -0.23 4.27
C VAL A 12 -4.28 -1.63 4.64
N LEU A 13 -5.13 -2.61 4.38
CA LEU A 13 -4.81 -4.02 4.58
C LEU A 13 -4.55 -4.71 3.23
N VAL A 14 -3.42 -5.38 3.13
CA VAL A 14 -2.98 -6.10 1.93
C VAL A 14 -3.15 -7.59 2.15
N VAL A 15 -3.89 -8.24 1.26
CA VAL A 15 -4.27 -9.65 1.34
C VAL A 15 -3.81 -10.38 0.09
N GLY A 16 -3.33 -11.60 0.26
CA GLY A 16 -2.92 -12.47 -0.82
C GLY A 16 -2.63 -13.87 -0.33
N PRO A 17 -2.06 -14.73 -1.19
CA PRO A 17 -1.66 -16.08 -0.80
C PRO A 17 -0.64 -16.06 0.34
N THR A 18 -0.77 -16.96 1.31
CA THR A 18 0.12 -17.05 2.49
C THR A 18 0.70 -18.44 2.74
N ARG A 19 0.34 -19.41 1.89
CA ARG A 19 0.57 -20.85 2.13
C ARG A 19 2.06 -21.21 2.15
N THR A 20 2.82 -20.75 1.17
CA THR A 20 4.25 -21.04 1.01
C THR A 20 5.13 -19.86 1.45
N ALA A 21 6.43 -20.09 1.58
CA ALA A 21 7.38 -19.00 1.86
C ALA A 21 7.42 -17.98 0.71
N ASP A 22 7.34 -18.46 -0.53
CA ASP A 22 7.31 -17.62 -1.73
C ASP A 22 6.03 -16.80 -1.80
N ASP A 23 4.88 -17.39 -1.45
CA ASP A 23 3.60 -16.68 -1.35
C ASP A 23 3.70 -15.50 -0.37
N ARG A 24 4.27 -15.76 0.82
CA ARG A 24 4.46 -14.71 1.85
C ARG A 24 5.46 -13.64 1.43
N ALA A 25 6.53 -14.02 0.73
CA ALA A 25 7.52 -13.08 0.22
C ALA A 25 6.92 -12.19 -0.88
N PHE A 26 6.11 -12.77 -1.76
CA PHE A 26 5.39 -12.05 -2.80
C PHE A 26 4.34 -11.09 -2.22
N LEU A 27 3.52 -11.55 -1.26
CA LEU A 27 2.57 -10.71 -0.54
C LEU A 27 3.28 -9.54 0.17
N GLN A 28 4.41 -9.81 0.82
CA GLN A 28 5.20 -8.77 1.46
C GLN A 28 5.72 -7.76 0.43
N GLY A 29 6.25 -8.20 -0.71
CA GLY A 29 6.73 -7.32 -1.78
C GLY A 29 5.62 -6.44 -2.32
N TYR A 30 4.45 -7.01 -2.60
CA TYR A 30 3.29 -6.24 -3.04
C TYR A 30 2.82 -5.21 -2.00
N ALA A 31 2.95 -5.51 -0.70
CA ALA A 31 2.63 -4.51 0.33
C ALA A 31 3.64 -3.36 0.41
N VAL A 32 4.90 -3.58 -0.02
CA VAL A 32 5.85 -2.47 -0.23
C VAL A 32 5.39 -1.64 -1.42
N ASP A 33 5.08 -2.27 -2.56
CA ASP A 33 4.57 -1.57 -3.75
C ASP A 33 3.32 -0.74 -3.43
N VAL A 34 2.38 -1.28 -2.63
CA VAL A 34 1.22 -0.52 -2.15
C VAL A 34 1.66 0.71 -1.36
N ALA A 35 2.56 0.58 -0.41
CA ALA A 35 3.02 1.72 0.39
C ALA A 35 3.75 2.77 -0.46
N GLU A 36 4.56 2.35 -1.43
CA GLU A 36 5.32 3.23 -2.33
C GLU A 36 4.44 3.93 -3.35
N GLU A 37 3.55 3.20 -4.02
CA GLU A 37 2.75 3.73 -5.12
C GLU A 37 1.54 4.55 -4.63
N THR A 38 1.03 4.26 -3.43
CA THR A 38 -0.16 4.93 -2.88
C THR A 38 0.15 5.91 -1.75
N GLY A 39 1.37 5.86 -1.19
CA GLY A 39 1.74 6.68 -0.05
C GLY A 39 0.96 6.36 1.23
N THR A 40 0.41 5.15 1.35
CA THR A 40 -0.42 4.73 2.48
C THR A 40 0.34 3.82 3.44
N VAL A 41 -0.09 3.77 4.70
CA VAL A 41 0.42 2.77 5.64
C VAL A 41 -0.17 1.42 5.24
N ALA A 42 0.67 0.50 4.76
CA ALA A 42 0.23 -0.80 4.26
C ALA A 42 0.58 -1.92 5.24
N THR A 43 -0.41 -2.69 5.68
CA THR A 43 -0.20 -3.89 6.51
C THR A 43 -0.54 -5.14 5.72
N TYR A 44 0.36 -6.11 5.62
CA TYR A 44 0.04 -7.39 4.96
C TYR A 44 -0.45 -8.45 5.95
N ALA A 45 -1.53 -9.14 5.59
CA ALA A 45 -2.17 -10.13 6.43
C ALA A 45 -1.54 -11.53 6.27
N LEU A 46 -1.01 -12.10 7.36
CA LEU A 46 -0.51 -13.49 7.40
C LEU A 46 -1.50 -14.49 8.01
N HIS A 47 -2.61 -14.01 8.54
CA HIS A 47 -3.68 -14.74 9.21
C HIS A 47 -4.97 -13.92 9.09
N ASN A 48 -6.10 -14.43 9.58
CA ASN A 48 -7.41 -13.77 9.50
C ASN A 48 -7.85 -13.05 10.78
N ASP A 49 -7.03 -13.00 11.83
CA ASP A 49 -7.36 -12.27 13.08
C ASP A 49 -7.32 -10.72 12.97
N TYR A 50 -7.45 -10.16 11.77
CA TYR A 50 -7.46 -8.71 11.55
C TYR A 50 -8.90 -8.21 11.61
N SER A 51 -9.14 -7.08 12.27
CA SER A 51 -10.42 -6.37 12.13
C SER A 51 -10.37 -5.53 10.87
N VAL A 52 -11.08 -5.96 9.82
CA VAL A 52 -11.10 -5.26 8.53
C VAL A 52 -11.59 -3.81 8.64
N THR A 53 -12.38 -3.49 9.66
CA THR A 53 -12.90 -2.13 9.92
C THR A 53 -11.88 -1.17 10.54
N ASP A 54 -10.70 -1.66 10.92
CA ASP A 54 -9.57 -0.81 11.35
C ASP A 54 -8.78 -0.22 10.17
N PHE A 55 -9.17 -0.57 8.94
CA PHE A 55 -8.53 -0.15 7.71
C PHE A 55 -9.52 0.60 6.81
N ASP A 56 -8.99 1.49 5.98
CA ASP A 56 -9.78 2.32 5.07
C ASP A 56 -10.13 1.57 3.78
N ALA A 57 -9.25 0.66 3.36
CA ALA A 57 -9.40 -0.17 2.17
C ALA A 57 -8.64 -1.49 2.26
N LEU A 58 -9.03 -2.43 1.39
CA LEU A 58 -8.36 -3.70 1.17
C LEU A 58 -7.67 -3.73 -0.21
N TYR A 59 -6.41 -4.13 -0.26
CA TYR A 59 -5.70 -4.43 -1.50
C TYR A 59 -5.48 -5.93 -1.62
N VAL A 60 -5.83 -6.51 -2.76
CA VAL A 60 -5.78 -7.95 -2.99
C VAL A 60 -4.77 -8.27 -4.08
N VAL A 61 -3.83 -9.17 -3.79
CA VAL A 61 -2.87 -9.67 -4.77
C VAL A 61 -3.08 -11.16 -5.01
N GLY A 62 -3.08 -11.54 -6.29
CA GLY A 62 -3.25 -12.92 -6.74
C GLY A 62 -4.55 -13.14 -7.50
N THR A 63 -4.70 -14.36 -8.02
CA THR A 63 -5.88 -14.80 -8.76
C THR A 63 -6.92 -15.44 -7.82
N ALA A 64 -8.16 -15.56 -8.28
CA ALA A 64 -9.19 -16.34 -7.59
C ALA A 64 -8.76 -17.79 -7.27
N THR A 65 -7.81 -18.35 -8.04
CA THR A 65 -7.27 -19.69 -7.81
C THR A 65 -6.20 -19.70 -6.70
N THR A 66 -5.35 -18.67 -6.66
CA THR A 66 -4.26 -18.56 -5.67
C THR A 66 -4.74 -18.02 -4.34
N LEU A 67 -5.80 -17.21 -4.35
CA LEU A 67 -6.50 -16.72 -3.15
C LEU A 67 -7.30 -17.80 -2.41
N ARG A 68 -7.30 -19.06 -2.88
CA ARG A 68 -8.03 -20.16 -2.21
C ARG A 68 -7.50 -20.54 -0.82
N ASP A 69 -6.56 -19.79 -0.25
CA ASP A 69 -6.28 -19.91 1.17
C ASP A 69 -7.44 -19.32 1.99
N ALA A 70 -7.75 -19.97 3.11
CA ALA A 70 -8.93 -19.62 3.90
C ALA A 70 -8.81 -18.23 4.54
N SER A 71 -7.60 -17.79 4.86
CA SER A 71 -7.37 -16.54 5.59
C SER A 71 -7.68 -15.32 4.72
N GLY A 72 -7.16 -15.31 3.49
CA GLY A 72 -7.38 -14.19 2.58
C GLY A 72 -8.84 -14.04 2.14
N LEU A 73 -9.52 -15.15 1.85
CA LEU A 73 -10.93 -15.11 1.46
C LEU A 73 -11.86 -14.62 2.57
N VAL A 74 -11.56 -14.98 3.83
CA VAL A 74 -12.35 -14.50 4.98
C VAL A 74 -12.25 -12.99 5.08
N LEU A 75 -11.04 -12.43 5.04
CA LEU A 75 -10.82 -10.98 5.12
C LEU A 75 -11.46 -10.22 3.94
N VAL A 76 -11.36 -10.77 2.72
CA VAL A 76 -12.04 -10.18 1.55
C VAL A 76 -13.57 -10.20 1.73
N ALA A 77 -14.13 -11.30 2.21
CA ALA A 77 -15.58 -11.41 2.44
C ALA A 77 -16.06 -10.45 3.54
N GLU A 78 -15.29 -10.32 4.64
CA GLU A 78 -15.58 -9.37 5.72
C GLU A 78 -15.51 -7.92 5.25
N ALA A 79 -14.49 -7.57 4.46
CA ALA A 79 -14.35 -6.25 3.86
C ALA A 79 -15.56 -5.86 3.00
N LEU A 80 -15.96 -6.75 2.10
CA LEU A 80 -17.12 -6.55 1.24
C LEU A 80 -18.42 -6.44 2.05
N ALA A 81 -18.58 -7.26 3.10
CA ALA A 81 -19.74 -7.20 3.98
C ALA A 81 -19.81 -5.89 4.79
N ALA A 82 -18.65 -5.32 5.15
CA ALA A 82 -18.55 -4.03 5.81
C ALA A 82 -18.73 -2.83 4.87
N GLY A 83 -18.82 -3.05 3.55
CA GLY A 83 -18.90 -1.98 2.54
C GLY A 83 -17.57 -1.25 2.33
N MET A 84 -16.45 -1.86 2.71
CA MET A 84 -15.10 -1.32 2.49
C MET A 84 -14.72 -1.43 1.01
N GLU A 85 -13.94 -0.47 0.53
CA GLU A 85 -13.37 -0.54 -0.83
C GLU A 85 -12.34 -1.67 -0.92
N VAL A 86 -12.48 -2.50 -1.95
CA VAL A 86 -11.58 -3.63 -2.23
C VAL A 86 -10.99 -3.47 -3.62
N TYR A 87 -9.66 -3.38 -3.69
CA TYR A 87 -8.91 -3.20 -4.93
C TYR A 87 -8.16 -4.48 -5.27
N ASP A 88 -8.43 -5.04 -6.44
CA ASP A 88 -7.60 -6.09 -7.01
C ASP A 88 -6.29 -5.48 -7.55
N SER A 89 -5.22 -6.27 -7.57
CA SER A 89 -3.98 -5.89 -8.26
C SER A 89 -4.24 -5.59 -9.73
N ALA A 90 -3.61 -4.54 -10.26
CA ALA A 90 -3.76 -4.14 -11.66
C ALA A 90 -3.49 -5.30 -12.62
N HIS A 91 -4.30 -5.40 -13.67
CA HIS A 91 -4.03 -6.37 -14.73
C HIS A 91 -2.70 -6.00 -15.42
N PRO A 92 -1.91 -6.97 -15.95
CA PRO A 92 -0.64 -6.66 -16.62
C PRO A 92 -0.73 -5.68 -17.79
N GLN A 93 -1.93 -5.48 -18.35
CA GLN A 93 -2.21 -4.51 -19.43
C GLN A 93 -2.52 -3.10 -18.90
N GLU A 94 -2.88 -3.00 -17.61
CA GLU A 94 -3.19 -1.75 -16.92
C GLU A 94 -1.94 -1.17 -16.27
N ALA A 95 -1.04 -2.03 -15.81
CA ALA A 95 0.27 -1.68 -15.30
C ALA A 95 1.13 -0.99 -16.37
N GLY A 96 2.02 -0.11 -15.94
CA GLY A 96 2.90 0.61 -16.85
C GLY A 96 3.77 1.61 -16.13
N TYR A 97 4.14 2.68 -16.81
CA TYR A 97 5.02 3.71 -16.27
C TYR A 97 4.34 5.06 -16.32
N CYS A 98 4.48 5.81 -15.23
CA CYS A 98 4.18 7.23 -15.22
C CYS A 98 5.10 7.98 -16.19
N VAL A 99 4.69 9.17 -16.63
CA VAL A 99 5.53 10.09 -17.43
C VAL A 99 6.87 10.43 -16.77
N CYS A 100 6.96 10.37 -15.44
CA CYS A 100 8.21 10.55 -14.70
C CYS A 100 9.13 9.32 -14.70
N GLY A 101 8.67 8.19 -15.27
CA GLY A 101 9.40 6.92 -15.35
C GLY A 101 9.15 5.96 -14.19
N LEU A 102 8.35 6.33 -13.19
CA LEU A 102 8.02 5.43 -12.08
C LEU A 102 7.05 4.33 -12.53
N GLY A 103 7.39 3.07 -12.23
CA GLY A 103 6.52 1.93 -12.49
C GLY A 103 5.26 2.00 -11.63
N GLN A 104 4.12 1.60 -12.18
CA GLN A 104 2.82 1.57 -11.50
C GLN A 104 2.18 0.20 -11.74
N ASN A 105 2.02 -0.58 -10.67
CA ASN A 105 1.56 -1.97 -10.71
C ASN A 105 0.41 -2.28 -9.71
N VAL A 106 0.10 -1.37 -8.78
CA VAL A 106 -0.95 -1.56 -7.78
C VAL A 106 -2.30 -1.12 -8.32
N GLN A 107 -2.45 0.19 -8.55
CA GLN A 107 -3.66 0.84 -9.07
C GLN A 107 -3.24 2.09 -9.87
N PRO A 108 -2.79 1.92 -11.13
CA PRO A 108 -2.29 3.03 -11.94
C PRO A 108 -3.39 4.08 -12.13
N LEU A 109 -3.15 5.30 -11.65
CA LEU A 109 -4.03 6.43 -11.93
C LEU A 109 -3.90 6.82 -13.40
N ARG A 110 -4.99 7.27 -14.01
CA ARG A 110 -4.98 7.75 -15.39
C ARG A 110 -5.53 9.16 -15.47
N ASP A 111 -4.88 10.00 -16.25
CA ASP A 111 -5.34 11.35 -16.52
C ASP A 111 -6.47 11.40 -17.57
N GLU A 112 -6.95 12.60 -17.89
CA GLU A 112 -8.01 12.79 -18.90
C GLU A 112 -7.62 12.33 -20.31
N ARG A 113 -6.33 12.09 -20.57
CA ARG A 113 -5.79 11.59 -21.85
C ARG A 113 -5.58 10.08 -21.85
N GLY A 114 -5.73 9.44 -20.68
CA GLY A 114 -5.50 8.02 -20.47
C GLY A 114 -4.05 7.68 -20.14
N ASP A 115 -3.18 8.69 -19.95
CA ASP A 115 -1.78 8.49 -19.58
C ASP A 115 -1.69 8.04 -18.11
N ILE A 116 -0.80 7.10 -17.81
CA ILE A 116 -0.56 6.64 -16.44
C ILE A 116 0.11 7.74 -15.64
N GLN A 117 -0.37 7.98 -14.43
CA GLN A 117 0.19 8.90 -13.46
C GLN A 117 0.52 8.17 -12.17
N CYS A 118 1.70 8.46 -11.62
CA CYS A 118 1.98 8.14 -10.22
C CYS A 118 1.25 9.13 -9.32
N PHE A 119 1.18 8.78 -8.04
CA PHE A 119 0.53 9.58 -7.01
C PHE A 119 0.97 11.06 -7.04
N GLU A 120 2.28 11.32 -7.04
CA GLU A 120 2.83 12.68 -7.09
C GLU A 120 2.46 13.43 -8.37
N CYS A 121 2.59 12.78 -9.54
CA CYS A 121 2.27 13.41 -10.83
C CYS A 121 0.77 13.64 -11.01
N SER A 122 -0.07 12.91 -10.29
CA SER A 122 -1.51 13.14 -10.22
C SER A 122 -1.91 14.33 -9.32
N GLY A 123 -0.92 14.95 -8.66
CA GLY A 123 -1.13 16.05 -7.71
C GLY A 123 -1.60 15.58 -6.34
N LEU A 124 -1.60 14.27 -6.09
CA LEU A 124 -1.85 13.71 -4.77
C LEU A 124 -0.51 13.68 -4.02
N THR A 125 -0.51 14.27 -2.83
CA THR A 125 0.69 14.29 -1.98
C THR A 125 0.62 13.14 -1.00
N MET A 126 1.69 12.34 -1.00
CA MET A 126 1.90 11.31 0.01
C MET A 126 2.22 12.00 1.34
N GLY A 127 1.67 11.49 2.44
CA GLY A 127 1.91 12.01 3.78
C GLY A 127 2.91 11.15 4.53
N CYS A 128 3.81 11.77 5.29
CA CYS A 128 4.65 11.06 6.23
C CYS A 128 3.80 10.50 7.38
N ALA A 129 3.84 9.17 7.57
CA ALA A 129 3.09 8.49 8.62
C ALA A 129 3.50 8.89 10.05
N HIS A 130 4.64 9.57 10.22
CA HIS A 130 5.11 10.06 11.51
C HIS A 130 4.62 11.47 11.85
N CYS A 131 4.90 12.46 11.00
CA CYS A 131 4.56 13.86 11.27
C CYS A 131 3.24 14.31 10.64
N GLY A 132 2.68 13.53 9.71
CA GLY A 132 1.46 13.86 8.97
C GLY A 132 1.65 14.94 7.89
N GLU A 133 2.87 15.44 7.70
CA GLU A 133 3.19 16.43 6.67
C GLU A 133 3.37 15.77 5.30
N SER A 134 3.06 16.51 4.25
CA SER A 134 3.22 16.08 2.86
C SER A 134 4.69 15.91 2.48
N ALA A 135 4.94 14.99 1.54
CA ALA A 135 6.24 14.73 0.92
C ALA A 135 6.64 15.75 -0.15
N ASP A 136 5.99 16.92 -0.21
CA ASP A 136 6.24 17.93 -1.26
C ASP A 136 7.63 18.57 -1.16
N VAL A 137 8.35 18.34 -0.05
CA VAL A 137 9.67 18.92 0.22
C VAL A 137 10.77 17.86 0.41
N GLU A 138 10.43 16.67 0.92
CA GLU A 138 11.39 15.61 1.27
C GLU A 138 10.91 14.24 0.79
N GLU A 139 11.86 13.44 0.28
CA GLU A 139 11.60 12.05 -0.14
C GLU A 139 11.18 11.18 1.04
N LEU A 140 10.15 10.35 0.83
CA LEU A 140 9.67 9.37 1.79
C LEU A 140 10.47 8.08 1.66
N GLU A 141 10.89 7.53 2.80
CA GLU A 141 11.44 6.19 2.89
C GLU A 141 10.39 5.23 3.46
N ILE A 142 10.33 4.01 2.93
CA ILE A 142 9.44 2.98 3.47
C ILE A 142 10.10 2.30 4.68
N VAL A 143 9.49 2.50 5.85
CA VAL A 143 9.89 1.88 7.11
C VAL A 143 9.05 0.65 7.40
N LYS A 144 9.71 -0.49 7.64
CA LYS A 144 9.07 -1.73 8.05
C LYS A 144 9.02 -1.88 9.57
N LYS A 145 7.84 -2.21 10.10
CA LYS A 145 7.62 -2.67 11.48
C LYS A 145 6.68 -3.87 11.49
N GLY A 146 7.20 -5.06 11.78
CA GLY A 146 6.39 -6.28 11.74
C GLY A 146 5.89 -6.56 10.32
N SER A 147 4.56 -6.62 10.15
CA SER A 147 3.90 -6.74 8.84
C SER A 147 3.41 -5.42 8.26
N THR A 148 3.80 -4.28 8.85
CA THR A 148 3.39 -2.95 8.41
C THR A 148 4.54 -2.20 7.77
N PHE A 149 4.24 -1.52 6.67
CA PHE A 149 5.10 -0.59 5.95
C PHE A 149 4.53 0.82 6.07
N SER A 150 5.37 1.76 6.44
CA SER A 150 4.98 3.14 6.66
C SER A 150 5.88 4.07 5.86
N PRO A 151 5.33 4.93 4.98
CA PRO A 151 6.11 5.99 4.34
C PRO A 151 6.46 7.06 5.37
N VAL A 152 7.74 7.39 5.53
CA VAL A 152 8.22 8.34 6.55
C VAL A 152 9.35 9.19 5.97
N HIS A 153 9.37 10.49 6.26
CA HIS A 153 10.49 11.36 5.87
C HIS A 153 11.81 10.87 6.47
N SER A 154 12.88 10.92 5.69
CA SER A 154 14.24 10.56 6.15
C SER A 154 14.68 11.31 7.43
N THR A 155 14.25 12.56 7.57
CA THR A 155 14.45 13.41 8.76
C THR A 155 13.74 12.86 10.00
N CYS A 156 12.45 12.53 9.86
CA CYS A 156 11.64 11.90 10.92
C CYS A 156 12.23 10.55 11.36
N ILE A 157 12.76 9.76 10.42
CA ILE A 157 13.48 8.51 10.75
C ILE A 157 14.72 8.82 11.59
N THR A 158 15.48 9.84 11.20
CA THR A 158 16.71 10.25 11.91
C THR A 158 16.40 10.70 13.34
N GLU A 159 15.34 11.46 13.54
CA GLU A 159 14.85 11.88 14.86
C GLU A 159 14.42 10.68 15.70
N ALA A 160 13.59 9.79 15.15
CA ALA A 160 13.15 8.58 15.84
C ALA A 160 14.32 7.68 16.27
N ARG A 161 15.39 7.57 15.45
CA ARG A 161 16.61 6.82 15.80
C ARG A 161 17.36 7.46 16.96
N ARG A 162 17.36 8.79 17.09
CA ARG A 162 17.99 9.49 18.22
C ARG A 162 17.21 9.28 19.51
N GLU A 163 15.89 9.32 19.44
CA GLU A 163 15.00 9.12 20.60
C GLU A 163 14.92 7.66 21.05
N HIS A 164 15.07 6.72 20.11
CA HIS A 164 14.96 5.28 20.36
C HIS A 164 16.17 4.49 19.84
N PRO A 165 17.37 4.68 20.41
CA PRO A 165 18.62 4.10 19.89
C PRO A 165 18.68 2.56 19.97
N ARG A 166 17.74 1.92 20.67
CA ARG A 166 17.63 0.46 20.79
C ARG A 166 16.60 -0.15 19.82
N ALA A 167 15.78 0.66 19.15
CA ALA A 167 14.81 0.19 18.18
C ALA A 167 15.52 -0.13 16.84
N LYS A 168 15.29 -1.33 16.31
CA LYS A 168 15.73 -1.68 14.95
C LYS A 168 14.70 -1.15 13.95
N ILE A 169 14.99 -0.03 13.30
CA ILE A 169 14.24 0.46 12.15
C ILE A 169 14.80 -0.22 10.91
N VAL A 170 13.97 -0.98 10.21
CA VAL A 170 14.33 -1.63 8.94
C VAL A 170 13.69 -0.81 7.83
N THR A 171 14.48 -0.24 6.93
CA THR A 171 13.99 0.34 5.68
C THR A 171 13.85 -0.78 4.66
N ALA A 172 12.78 -0.73 3.86
CA ALA A 172 12.56 -1.70 2.77
C ALA A 172 13.58 -1.51 1.64
#